data_AF-A0A2E9SNU1-F1
#
_entry.id   AF-A0A2E9SNU1-F1
#
_cell.length_a   1.000
_cell.length_b   1.000
_cell.length_c   1.000
_cell.angle_alpha   90.00
_cell.angle_beta   90.00
_cell.angle_gamma   90.00
#
_symmetry.space_group_name_H-M   'P 1'
#
loop_
_entity.id
_entity.type
_entity.pdbx_description
1 polymer ?
#
loop_
_entity_poly.entity_id
_entity_poly.type
_entity_poly.pdbx_seq_one_letter_code
_entity_poly.pdbx_strand_id
1 'polypeptide(L)'
;MLLLLPISPALATDLVETCPPRFSPPSYSDKLLVDQAHWQAMQQLRDRSRECPQLAADYAQAYFWGGAEWSADFVETQRYAALANVAPSQKWQLRLINAGFVLLGRQHGDVDAAIAVFQRELATENMLRRQRAWAVLNQLAVRGDVRQSGDHYALQLPDGSLLASDKKGNIQRLVSKAYGWGYGKVQQPPPAVFYPRSQEASFALRAWQAPAGRLIIGQLYSYYDGRQSGQCTATALSDRWLITAAHCLYPPEADAPLADVLRFFPKNGNDAAQAFRVEQLWMLQNNHRQLLNGDIAAYAGSDLALLRLDAALPGEVVGPTLGSSRDSSLLYSYAFAENTPDSSLWLSVCLPETKETVSISNSDKVRMGLLSLDCDSQPGQSGALLWQPGEPLNGVAILSANLTQAHEKRAIAASFSAPLLADIQRILRNEKPRAVHWRHVQR
;
A
#
# COMPACT_ATOMS: atom_id res chain seq x y z
N MET A 1 -36.79 -48.45 -37.66
CA MET A 1 -35.65 -48.44 -36.73
C MET A 1 -34.38 -48.22 -37.55
N LEU A 2 -33.95 -46.96 -37.67
CA LEU A 2 -32.58 -46.51 -37.93
C LEU A 2 -32.64 -44.98 -37.87
N LEU A 3 -31.97 -44.39 -36.87
CA LEU A 3 -31.86 -42.94 -36.71
C LEU A 3 -30.94 -42.38 -37.81
N LEU A 4 -31.46 -41.45 -38.61
CA LEU A 4 -30.65 -40.56 -39.44
C LEU A 4 -30.36 -39.30 -38.62
N LEU A 5 -29.14 -39.20 -38.10
CA LEU A 5 -28.57 -37.92 -37.65
C LEU A 5 -28.12 -37.14 -38.89
N PRO A 6 -28.56 -35.88 -39.09
CA PRO A 6 -27.86 -34.99 -39.99
C PRO A 6 -26.57 -34.52 -39.31
N ILE A 7 -25.44 -34.89 -39.93
CA ILE A 7 -24.15 -34.25 -39.70
C ILE A 7 -24.31 -32.79 -40.18
N SER A 8 -24.33 -31.83 -39.26
CA SER A 8 -24.19 -30.41 -39.61
C SER A 8 -22.70 -30.04 -39.65
N PRO A 9 -22.15 -29.65 -40.81
CA PRO A 9 -20.82 -29.09 -40.92
C PRO A 9 -20.92 -27.57 -40.76
N ALA A 10 -20.80 -27.07 -39.53
CA ALA A 10 -20.73 -25.62 -39.29
C ALA A 10 -20.07 -25.29 -37.95
N LEU A 11 -18.83 -25.73 -37.76
CA LEU A 11 -17.90 -25.20 -36.76
C LEU A 11 -16.50 -25.16 -37.37
N ALA A 12 -16.37 -24.48 -38.52
CA ALA A 12 -15.08 -24.30 -39.19
C ALA A 12 -15.06 -23.06 -40.09
N THR A 13 -15.55 -21.91 -39.59
CA THR A 13 -15.40 -20.54 -40.15
C THR A 13 -16.02 -19.62 -39.08
N ASP A 14 -15.31 -18.89 -38.23
CA ASP A 14 -14.39 -17.79 -38.54
C ASP A 14 -13.21 -17.74 -37.56
N LEU A 15 -12.03 -18.15 -38.02
CA LEU A 15 -10.74 -17.84 -37.38
C LEU A 15 -9.99 -16.86 -38.28
N VAL A 16 -10.60 -15.70 -38.53
CA VAL A 16 -9.90 -14.55 -39.13
C VAL A 16 -9.41 -13.65 -38.00
N GLU A 17 -8.13 -13.80 -37.69
CA GLU A 17 -7.15 -12.71 -37.56
C GLU A 17 -7.55 -11.42 -36.85
N THR A 18 -7.98 -11.48 -35.59
CA THR A 18 -7.83 -10.31 -34.71
C THR A 18 -7.09 -10.69 -33.44
N CYS A 19 -6.06 -9.91 -33.13
CA CYS A 19 -5.39 -9.99 -31.83
C CYS A 19 -6.43 -9.79 -30.71
N PRO A 20 -6.29 -10.54 -29.60
CA PRO A 20 -7.25 -10.46 -28.51
C PRO A 20 -7.29 -9.03 -27.94
N PRO A 21 -8.42 -8.67 -27.28
CA PRO A 21 -8.53 -7.38 -26.61
C PRO A 21 -7.46 -7.24 -25.52
N ARG A 22 -7.22 -5.99 -25.13
CA ARG A 22 -6.26 -5.63 -24.09
C ARG A 22 -6.66 -6.26 -22.74
N PHE A 23 -5.68 -6.86 -22.06
CA PHE A 23 -5.84 -7.41 -20.71
C PHE A 23 -5.27 -6.52 -19.61
N SER A 24 -4.17 -5.80 -19.89
CA SER A 24 -3.59 -4.92 -18.88
C SER A 24 -4.44 -3.68 -18.65
N PRO A 25 -4.52 -3.14 -17.42
CA PRO A 25 -5.30 -1.93 -17.15
C PRO A 25 -4.93 -0.75 -18.06
N PRO A 26 -5.91 0.02 -18.59
CA PRO A 26 -5.65 1.16 -19.47
C PRO A 26 -4.77 2.25 -18.86
N SER A 27 -4.23 3.16 -19.67
CA SER A 27 -3.33 4.22 -19.18
C SER A 27 -3.97 5.20 -18.20
N TYR A 28 -5.27 5.38 -18.31
CA TYR A 28 -6.11 6.17 -17.41
C TYR A 28 -6.62 5.35 -16.21
N SER A 29 -6.39 4.03 -16.20
CA SER A 29 -6.75 3.18 -15.06
C SER A 29 -5.84 3.46 -13.89
N ASP A 30 -6.43 3.41 -12.72
CA ASP A 30 -5.73 3.57 -11.48
C ASP A 30 -5.03 2.25 -11.05
N LYS A 31 -5.56 1.12 -11.51
CA LYS A 31 -4.98 -0.24 -11.44
C LYS A 31 -3.68 -0.36 -12.25
N LEU A 32 -2.74 -1.14 -11.70
CA LEU A 32 -1.47 -1.52 -12.34
C LEU A 32 -1.43 -3.00 -12.75
N LEU A 33 -2.14 -3.84 -12.00
CA LEU A 33 -2.03 -5.29 -12.09
C LEU A 33 -3.09 -5.84 -13.04
N VAL A 34 -2.70 -6.89 -13.76
CA VAL A 34 -3.65 -7.82 -14.38
C VAL A 34 -4.30 -8.63 -13.24
N ASP A 35 -5.62 -8.81 -13.26
CA ASP A 35 -6.29 -9.66 -12.27
C ASP A 35 -6.16 -11.15 -12.60
N GLN A 36 -6.56 -12.02 -11.68
CA GLN A 36 -6.40 -13.47 -11.83
C GLN A 36 -7.17 -14.04 -13.03
N ALA A 37 -8.39 -13.54 -13.29
CA ALA A 37 -9.21 -14.02 -14.39
C ALA A 37 -8.58 -13.65 -15.74
N HIS A 38 -8.12 -12.40 -15.87
CA HIS A 38 -7.39 -11.95 -17.05
C HIS A 38 -6.05 -12.69 -17.22
N TRP A 39 -5.32 -12.96 -16.14
CA TRP A 39 -4.09 -13.75 -16.20
C TRP A 39 -4.34 -15.16 -16.74
N GLN A 40 -5.37 -15.84 -16.23
CA GLN A 40 -5.75 -17.19 -16.70
C GLN A 40 -6.16 -17.18 -18.18
N ALA A 41 -6.95 -16.19 -18.60
CA ALA A 41 -7.32 -16.02 -20.00
C ALA A 41 -6.09 -15.75 -20.90
N MET A 42 -5.16 -14.92 -20.44
CA MET A 42 -3.91 -14.67 -21.15
C MET A 42 -3.13 -15.97 -21.35
N GLN A 43 -2.98 -16.83 -20.33
CA GLN A 43 -2.22 -18.08 -20.45
C GLN A 43 -2.67 -18.97 -21.62
N GLN A 44 -3.97 -18.99 -21.93
CA GLN A 44 -4.52 -19.76 -23.05
C GLN A 44 -4.13 -19.19 -24.43
N LEU A 45 -3.61 -17.95 -24.47
CA LEU A 45 -3.27 -17.21 -25.68
C LEU A 45 -1.75 -17.04 -25.85
N ARG A 46 -0.92 -17.71 -25.02
CA ARG A 46 0.53 -17.49 -24.96
C ARG A 46 1.22 -17.57 -26.31
N ASP A 47 0.90 -18.59 -27.10
CA ASP A 47 1.55 -18.82 -28.39
C ASP A 47 1.26 -17.71 -29.41
N ARG A 48 0.12 -17.00 -29.25
CA ARG A 48 -0.27 -15.88 -30.10
C ARG A 48 0.50 -14.59 -29.83
N SER A 49 1.27 -14.51 -28.73
CA SER A 49 1.99 -13.27 -28.38
C SER A 49 3.02 -12.83 -29.42
N ARG A 50 3.53 -13.78 -30.23
CA ARG A 50 4.51 -13.50 -31.29
C ARG A 50 3.90 -12.71 -32.46
N GLU A 51 2.62 -12.95 -32.71
CA GLU A 51 1.85 -12.34 -33.80
C GLU A 51 1.01 -11.14 -33.30
N CYS A 52 0.90 -11.00 -31.98
CA CYS A 52 0.09 -9.97 -31.34
C CYS A 52 0.91 -9.06 -30.42
N PRO A 53 1.46 -7.93 -30.94
CA PRO A 53 2.23 -6.98 -30.15
C PRO A 53 1.50 -6.45 -28.93
N GLN A 54 0.17 -6.28 -29.01
CA GLN A 54 -0.64 -5.86 -27.86
C GLN A 54 -0.68 -6.91 -26.75
N LEU A 55 -0.83 -8.19 -27.11
CA LEU A 55 -0.81 -9.29 -26.15
C LEU A 55 0.58 -9.46 -25.55
N ALA A 56 1.65 -9.30 -26.35
CA ALA A 56 3.01 -9.24 -25.85
C ALA A 56 3.20 -8.08 -24.85
N ALA A 57 2.63 -6.92 -25.13
CA ALA A 57 2.68 -5.78 -24.21
C ALA A 57 1.99 -6.11 -22.87
N ASP A 58 0.84 -6.77 -22.92
CA ASP A 58 0.12 -7.23 -21.74
C ASP A 58 0.93 -8.25 -20.93
N TYR A 59 1.59 -9.21 -21.59
CA TYR A 59 2.49 -10.15 -20.93
C TYR A 59 3.69 -9.45 -20.28
N ALA A 60 4.30 -8.48 -20.97
CA ALA A 60 5.40 -7.72 -20.41
C ALA A 60 4.97 -7.02 -19.11
N GLN A 61 3.80 -6.36 -19.08
CA GLN A 61 3.30 -5.76 -17.85
C GLN A 61 2.98 -6.79 -16.76
N ALA A 62 2.30 -7.89 -17.12
CA ALA A 62 1.93 -8.93 -16.16
C ALA A 62 3.15 -9.54 -15.47
N TYR A 63 4.21 -9.86 -16.23
CA TYR A 63 5.45 -10.37 -15.67
C TYR A 63 6.29 -9.30 -14.96
N PHE A 64 6.20 -8.03 -15.37
CA PHE A 64 6.93 -6.96 -14.68
C PHE A 64 6.43 -6.78 -13.26
N TRP A 65 5.10 -6.77 -13.08
CA TRP A 65 4.46 -6.56 -11.79
C TRP A 65 4.35 -7.83 -10.94
N GLY A 66 4.06 -8.98 -11.57
CA GLY A 66 3.62 -10.17 -10.84
C GLY A 66 2.15 -10.08 -10.41
N GLY A 67 1.69 -11.08 -9.68
CA GLY A 67 0.35 -11.15 -9.11
C GLY A 67 0.26 -12.18 -7.98
N ALA A 68 -0.95 -12.47 -7.51
CA ALA A 68 -1.15 -13.38 -6.38
C ALA A 68 -0.64 -14.81 -6.67
N GLU A 69 -0.83 -15.28 -7.90
CA GLU A 69 -0.52 -16.66 -8.33
C GLU A 69 0.71 -16.74 -9.26
N TRP A 70 1.39 -15.62 -9.51
CA TRP A 70 2.59 -15.61 -10.36
C TRP A 70 3.60 -14.56 -9.89
N SER A 71 4.87 -14.95 -9.91
CA SER A 71 5.95 -14.05 -9.53
C SER A 71 6.29 -13.06 -10.64
N ALA A 72 6.73 -11.87 -10.24
CA ALA A 72 7.38 -10.96 -11.16
C ALA A 72 8.66 -11.59 -11.75
N ASP A 73 8.77 -11.62 -13.09
CA ASP A 73 9.86 -12.22 -13.84
C ASP A 73 10.39 -11.23 -14.88
N PHE A 74 11.57 -10.67 -14.60
CA PHE A 74 12.18 -9.65 -15.45
C PHE A 74 12.74 -10.23 -16.77
N VAL A 75 13.08 -11.51 -16.81
CA VAL A 75 13.56 -12.17 -18.04
C VAL A 75 12.39 -12.33 -19.01
N GLU A 76 11.26 -12.86 -18.52
CA GLU A 76 10.04 -12.97 -19.31
C GLU A 76 9.53 -11.58 -19.72
N THR A 77 9.57 -10.59 -18.81
CA THR A 77 9.21 -9.20 -19.14
C THR A 77 10.00 -8.68 -20.33
N GLN A 78 11.33 -8.79 -20.31
CA GLN A 78 12.18 -8.31 -21.40
C GLN A 78 11.86 -9.02 -22.72
N ARG A 79 11.65 -10.35 -22.67
CA ARG A 79 11.28 -11.13 -23.85
C ARG A 79 10.01 -10.61 -24.51
N TYR A 80 8.95 -10.39 -23.73
CA TYR A 80 7.69 -9.90 -24.30
C TYR A 80 7.74 -8.41 -24.64
N ALA A 81 8.48 -7.59 -23.89
CA ALA A 81 8.67 -6.18 -24.22
C ALA A 81 9.35 -6.00 -25.58
N ALA A 82 10.29 -6.88 -25.94
CA ALA A 82 10.92 -6.90 -27.26
C ALA A 82 9.92 -7.24 -28.37
N LEU A 83 9.00 -8.20 -28.13
CA LEU A 83 7.92 -8.54 -29.07
C LEU A 83 6.88 -7.42 -29.21
N ALA A 84 6.71 -6.60 -28.18
CA ALA A 84 5.73 -5.53 -28.10
C ALA A 84 6.18 -4.20 -28.74
N ASN A 85 7.36 -4.13 -29.36
CA ASN A 85 8.00 -2.87 -29.76
C ASN A 85 7.16 -2.00 -30.73
N VAL A 86 6.19 -2.59 -31.44
CA VAL A 86 5.27 -1.91 -32.36
C VAL A 86 3.85 -1.70 -31.81
N ALA A 87 3.57 -2.05 -30.55
CA ALA A 87 2.24 -1.97 -29.96
C ALA A 87 1.73 -0.51 -29.85
N PRO A 88 0.57 -0.15 -30.45
CA PRO A 88 0.08 1.24 -30.45
C PRO A 88 -0.33 1.76 -29.08
N SER A 89 -0.95 0.91 -28.23
CA SER A 89 -1.72 1.37 -27.05
C SER A 89 -0.93 1.40 -25.72
N GLN A 90 0.36 1.02 -25.73
CA GLN A 90 1.20 0.93 -24.52
C GLN A 90 2.58 1.58 -24.66
N LYS A 91 2.81 2.41 -25.70
CA LYS A 91 4.13 3.01 -25.99
C LYS A 91 4.80 3.65 -24.77
N TRP A 92 4.04 4.31 -23.90
CA TRP A 92 4.61 4.99 -22.74
C TRP A 92 4.90 4.05 -21.56
N GLN A 93 4.03 3.06 -21.27
CA GLN A 93 4.25 2.10 -20.18
C GLN A 93 5.43 1.19 -20.47
N LEU A 94 5.50 0.69 -21.71
CA LEU A 94 6.65 -0.08 -22.19
C LEU A 94 7.92 0.77 -22.23
N ARG A 95 7.81 2.06 -22.55
CA ARG A 95 8.97 2.98 -22.49
C ARG A 95 9.52 3.11 -21.07
N LEU A 96 8.66 3.18 -20.05
CA LEU A 96 9.11 3.17 -18.65
C LEU A 96 9.78 1.85 -18.26
N ILE A 97 9.20 0.72 -18.64
CA ILE A 97 9.77 -0.62 -18.38
C ILE A 97 11.15 -0.75 -19.05
N ASN A 98 11.25 -0.39 -20.34
CA ASN A 98 12.50 -0.45 -21.10
C ASN A 98 13.57 0.49 -20.53
N ALA A 99 13.21 1.74 -20.20
CA ALA A 99 14.10 2.66 -19.50
C ALA A 99 14.55 2.06 -18.15
N GLY A 100 13.65 1.41 -17.42
CA GLY A 100 13.96 0.73 -16.17
C GLY A 100 14.99 -0.39 -16.32
N PHE A 101 14.92 -1.18 -17.38
CA PHE A 101 15.92 -2.22 -17.64
C PHE A 101 17.30 -1.66 -18.02
N VAL A 102 17.36 -0.48 -18.64
CA VAL A 102 18.63 0.25 -18.82
C VAL A 102 19.18 0.67 -17.46
N LEU A 103 18.35 1.22 -16.56
CA LEU A 103 18.76 1.60 -15.19
C LEU A 103 19.22 0.41 -14.33
N LEU A 104 18.75 -0.81 -14.61
CA LEU A 104 19.22 -2.03 -13.95
C LEU A 104 20.41 -2.72 -14.65
N GLY A 105 20.87 -2.19 -15.79
CA GLY A 105 21.94 -2.82 -16.58
C GLY A 105 21.54 -4.15 -17.20
N ARG A 106 20.24 -4.41 -17.33
CA ARG A 106 19.67 -5.61 -17.95
C ARG A 106 19.46 -5.44 -19.46
N GLN A 107 19.48 -4.21 -19.94
CA GLN A 107 19.35 -3.86 -21.34
C GLN A 107 20.42 -2.81 -21.70
N HIS A 108 21.01 -2.94 -22.89
CA HIS A 108 21.94 -1.92 -23.39
C HIS A 108 21.19 -0.62 -23.69
N GLY A 109 21.75 0.52 -23.27
CA GLY A 109 21.18 1.83 -23.50
C GLY A 109 21.93 2.92 -22.75
N ASP A 110 21.56 4.17 -23.04
CA ASP A 110 22.07 5.35 -22.37
C ASP A 110 21.33 5.57 -21.04
N VAL A 111 22.09 5.55 -19.94
CA VAL A 111 21.57 5.74 -18.58
C VAL A 111 20.94 7.14 -18.42
N ASP A 112 21.54 8.18 -18.99
CA ASP A 112 21.03 9.54 -18.87
C ASP A 112 19.72 9.70 -19.65
N ALA A 113 19.62 9.08 -20.83
CA ALA A 113 18.37 9.01 -21.58
C ALA A 113 17.27 8.26 -20.81
N ALA A 114 17.62 7.16 -20.12
CA ALA A 114 16.68 6.41 -19.29
C ALA A 114 16.19 7.24 -18.09
N ILE A 115 17.08 7.97 -17.40
CA ILE A 115 16.70 8.89 -16.31
C ILE A 115 15.76 9.98 -16.84
N ALA A 116 16.05 10.56 -18.01
CA ALA A 116 15.24 11.62 -18.60
C ALA A 116 13.80 11.16 -18.94
N VAL A 117 13.60 9.87 -19.27
CA VAL A 117 12.26 9.28 -19.42
C VAL A 117 11.49 9.39 -18.11
N PHE A 118 12.06 8.94 -17.00
CA PHE A 118 11.39 9.01 -15.70
C PHE A 118 11.18 10.45 -15.24
N GLN A 119 12.18 11.33 -15.37
CA GLN A 119 12.05 12.75 -15.01
C GLN A 119 10.88 13.43 -15.74
N ARG A 120 10.70 13.14 -17.03
CA ARG A 120 9.56 13.65 -17.81
C ARG A 120 8.22 13.17 -17.26
N GLU A 121 8.11 11.89 -16.91
CA GLU A 121 6.89 11.32 -16.35
C GLU A 121 6.62 11.81 -14.92
N LEU A 122 7.67 12.14 -14.15
CA LEU A 122 7.55 12.69 -12.81
C LEU A 122 7.22 14.18 -12.80
N ALA A 123 7.62 14.93 -13.83
CA ALA A 123 7.35 16.37 -13.96
C ALA A 123 5.98 16.69 -14.62
N THR A 124 5.25 15.69 -15.12
CA THR A 124 3.93 15.92 -15.74
C THR A 124 2.89 16.31 -14.69
N GLU A 125 1.89 17.11 -15.04
CA GLU A 125 0.73 17.41 -14.17
C GLU A 125 -0.20 16.21 -13.96
N ASN A 126 -0.13 15.20 -14.84
CA ASN A 126 -0.96 14.00 -14.74
C ASN A 126 -0.50 13.09 -13.58
N MET A 127 -1.30 13.07 -12.52
CA MET A 127 -1.03 12.31 -11.30
C MET A 127 -0.77 10.82 -11.56
N LEU A 128 -1.61 10.16 -12.38
CA LEU A 128 -1.50 8.72 -12.67
C LEU A 128 -0.18 8.36 -13.38
N ARG A 129 0.34 9.26 -14.22
CA ARG A 129 1.63 9.07 -14.90
C ARG A 129 2.79 9.18 -13.93
N ARG A 130 2.82 10.21 -13.06
CA ARG A 130 3.84 10.34 -12.00
C ARG A 130 3.88 9.10 -11.11
N GLN A 131 2.70 8.69 -10.67
CA GLN A 131 2.43 7.48 -9.92
C GLN A 131 3.05 6.23 -10.56
N ARG A 132 2.73 5.97 -11.82
CA ARG A 132 3.28 4.82 -12.54
C ARG A 132 4.79 4.89 -12.74
N ALA A 133 5.37 6.08 -12.89
CA ALA A 133 6.82 6.24 -12.95
C ALA A 133 7.48 5.86 -11.62
N TRP A 134 6.96 6.32 -10.48
CA TRP A 134 7.42 5.88 -9.15
C TRP A 134 7.22 4.37 -8.94
N ALA A 135 6.09 3.83 -9.41
CA ALA A 135 5.80 2.39 -9.38
C ALA A 135 6.93 1.56 -10.00
N VAL A 136 7.28 1.92 -11.23
CA VAL A 136 8.31 1.22 -12.00
C VAL A 136 9.65 1.37 -11.28
N LEU A 137 10.03 2.58 -10.87
CA LEU A 137 11.28 2.81 -10.14
C LEU A 137 11.41 1.96 -8.86
N ASN A 138 10.33 1.85 -8.07
CA ASN A 138 10.34 1.02 -6.86
C ASN A 138 10.35 -0.48 -7.17
N GLN A 139 9.67 -0.93 -8.23
CA GLN A 139 9.77 -2.30 -8.71
C GLN A 139 11.19 -2.67 -9.15
N LEU A 140 11.91 -1.73 -9.76
CA LEU A 140 13.33 -1.89 -10.08
C LEU A 140 14.18 -1.98 -8.80
N ALA A 141 13.93 -1.10 -7.82
CA ALA A 141 14.69 -1.06 -6.57
C ALA A 141 14.65 -2.39 -5.80
N VAL A 142 13.51 -3.10 -5.81
CA VAL A 142 13.40 -4.42 -5.16
C VAL A 142 14.25 -5.50 -5.83
N ARG A 143 14.53 -5.37 -7.13
CA ARG A 143 15.35 -6.32 -7.90
C ARG A 143 16.76 -5.81 -8.18
N GLY A 144 17.07 -4.58 -7.79
CA GLY A 144 18.33 -3.89 -8.01
C GLY A 144 19.23 -3.90 -6.78
N ASP A 145 20.41 -3.29 -6.90
CA ASP A 145 21.32 -3.11 -5.77
C ASP A 145 21.01 -1.77 -5.09
N VAL A 146 20.25 -1.82 -4.00
CA VAL A 146 19.89 -0.63 -3.21
C VAL A 146 20.97 -0.35 -2.17
N ARG A 147 21.36 0.91 -2.11
CA ARG A 147 22.32 1.44 -1.15
C ARG A 147 21.65 2.41 -0.18
N GLN A 148 22.18 2.49 1.03
CA GLN A 148 21.66 3.36 2.09
C GLN A 148 22.74 4.23 2.72
N SER A 149 22.38 5.48 3.03
CA SER A 149 23.15 6.39 3.87
C SER A 149 22.20 7.18 4.80
N GLY A 150 22.28 6.91 6.11
CA GLY A 150 21.25 7.38 7.05
C GLY A 150 19.85 6.88 6.64
N ASP A 151 18.89 7.80 6.54
CA ASP A 151 17.52 7.49 6.09
C ASP A 151 17.30 7.62 4.58
N HIS A 152 18.39 7.81 3.81
CA HIS A 152 18.33 7.95 2.35
C HIS A 152 18.67 6.64 1.66
N TYR A 153 17.82 6.26 0.71
CA TYR A 153 18.01 5.07 -0.12
C TYR A 153 18.25 5.48 -1.57
N ALA A 154 19.07 4.73 -2.27
CA ALA A 154 19.38 4.96 -3.67
C ALA A 154 19.58 3.64 -4.42
N LEU A 155 19.17 3.60 -5.69
CA LEU A 155 19.45 2.49 -6.60
C LEU A 155 20.83 2.67 -7.21
N GLN A 156 21.70 1.66 -7.13
CA GLN A 156 22.96 1.66 -7.86
C GLN A 156 22.74 1.41 -9.35
N LEU A 157 23.28 2.29 -10.17
CA LEU A 157 23.23 2.23 -11.62
C LEU A 157 24.43 1.46 -12.20
N PRO A 158 24.36 0.97 -13.45
CA PRO A 158 25.40 0.15 -14.07
C PRO A 158 26.73 0.87 -14.27
N ASP A 159 26.68 2.20 -14.37
CA ASP A 159 27.84 3.08 -14.49
C ASP A 159 28.52 3.38 -13.14
N GLY A 160 28.05 2.77 -12.05
CA GLY A 160 28.58 2.94 -10.70
C GLY A 160 28.05 4.16 -9.94
N SER A 161 27.23 5.00 -10.56
CA SER A 161 26.52 6.10 -9.89
C SER A 161 25.29 5.59 -9.14
N LEU A 162 24.66 6.49 -8.36
CA LEU A 162 23.46 6.20 -7.57
C LEU A 162 22.30 7.03 -8.11
N LEU A 163 21.09 6.47 -8.15
CA LEU A 163 19.86 7.18 -8.43
C LEU A 163 19.03 7.27 -7.16
N ALA A 164 18.75 8.48 -6.69
CA ALA A 164 17.95 8.73 -5.48
C ALA A 164 16.84 9.74 -5.78
N SER A 165 15.82 9.80 -4.92
CA SER A 165 14.86 10.90 -4.92
C SER A 165 15.29 12.00 -3.94
N ASP A 166 15.11 13.25 -4.34
CA ASP A 166 15.25 14.41 -3.45
C ASP A 166 14.02 14.56 -2.53
N LYS A 167 14.06 15.59 -1.66
CA LYS A 167 12.95 15.93 -0.75
C LYS A 167 11.68 16.42 -1.45
N LYS A 168 11.62 16.47 -2.78
CA LYS A 168 10.41 16.81 -3.55
C LYS A 168 9.95 15.63 -4.41
N GLY A 169 10.64 14.49 -4.33
CA GLY A 169 10.35 13.32 -5.17
C GLY A 169 10.93 13.38 -6.57
N ASN A 170 11.75 14.38 -6.89
CA ASN A 170 12.48 14.40 -8.14
C ASN A 170 13.63 13.40 -8.05
N ILE A 171 13.88 12.66 -9.11
CA ILE A 171 15.03 11.76 -9.18
C ILE A 171 16.28 12.50 -9.61
N GLN A 172 17.38 12.19 -8.93
CA GLN A 172 18.69 12.78 -9.16
C GLN A 172 19.76 11.69 -9.20
N ARG A 173 20.67 11.81 -10.17
CA ARG A 173 21.87 10.97 -10.27
C ARG A 173 22.94 11.55 -9.34
N LEU A 174 23.39 10.76 -8.40
CA LEU A 174 24.41 11.10 -7.42
C LEU A 174 25.71 10.41 -7.80
N VAL A 175 26.80 11.18 -7.85
CA VAL A 175 28.14 10.63 -8.03
C VAL A 175 28.71 10.29 -6.65
N SER A 176 29.05 9.03 -6.41
CA SER A 176 29.32 8.49 -5.06
C SER A 176 30.40 9.22 -4.24
N LYS A 177 31.30 9.97 -4.89
CA LYS A 177 32.34 10.78 -4.23
C LYS A 177 31.83 12.09 -3.62
N ALA A 178 30.67 12.61 -4.03
CA ALA A 178 30.24 13.97 -3.69
C ALA A 178 29.58 14.11 -2.30
N TYR A 179 29.19 13.00 -1.65
CA TYR A 179 28.37 13.08 -0.43
C TYR A 179 29.12 12.83 0.89
N GLY A 180 30.43 12.53 0.90
CA GLY A 180 31.24 12.42 2.12
C GLY A 180 30.87 11.29 3.11
N TRP A 181 29.69 10.68 2.96
CA TRP A 181 29.16 9.57 3.76
C TRP A 181 29.03 8.32 2.89
N GLY A 182 29.56 7.19 3.36
CA GLY A 182 29.54 5.93 2.62
C GLY A 182 28.12 5.37 2.48
N TYR A 183 27.72 5.04 1.25
CA TYR A 183 26.48 4.32 0.97
C TYR A 183 26.72 2.81 1.14
N GLY A 184 26.12 2.22 2.18
CA GLY A 184 26.23 0.79 2.48
C GLY A 184 25.26 -0.07 1.68
N LYS A 185 25.53 -1.37 1.53
CA LYS A 185 24.62 -2.32 0.89
C LYS A 185 23.44 -2.64 1.83
N VAL A 186 22.22 -2.64 1.30
CA VAL A 186 21.02 -3.06 2.06
C VAL A 186 20.67 -4.50 1.71
N GLN A 187 20.44 -5.35 2.71
CA GLN A 187 20.03 -6.74 2.48
C GLN A 187 18.54 -6.86 2.13
N GLN A 188 17.69 -6.06 2.78
CA GLN A 188 16.25 -5.98 2.54
C GLN A 188 15.87 -4.52 2.27
N PRO A 189 15.73 -4.12 0.99
CA PRO A 189 15.38 -2.74 0.67
C PRO A 189 13.98 -2.40 1.22
N PRO A 190 13.72 -1.13 1.56
CA PRO A 190 12.40 -0.70 1.97
C PRO A 190 11.37 -0.90 0.85
N PRO A 191 10.07 -0.91 1.17
CA PRO A 191 9.00 -1.01 0.16
C PRO A 191 9.02 0.13 -0.87
N ALA A 192 9.61 1.28 -0.52
CA ALA A 192 9.79 2.42 -1.40
C ALA A 192 11.15 3.08 -1.18
N VAL A 193 11.91 3.18 -2.26
CA VAL A 193 13.16 3.95 -2.39
C VAL A 193 12.87 5.31 -3.01
N PHE A 194 11.92 5.37 -3.95
CA PHE A 194 11.54 6.58 -4.68
C PHE A 194 10.14 7.02 -4.27
N TYR A 195 10.00 8.22 -3.74
CA TYR A 195 8.73 8.76 -3.26
C TYR A 195 8.72 10.30 -3.25
N PRO A 196 7.56 10.97 -3.43
CA PRO A 196 7.42 12.40 -3.19
C PRO A 196 7.47 12.68 -1.68
N ARG A 197 8.18 13.74 -1.28
CA ARG A 197 8.27 14.20 0.11
C ARG A 197 7.64 15.58 0.33
N SER A 198 7.19 16.29 -0.71
CA SER A 198 6.75 17.69 -0.57
C SER A 198 5.27 17.81 -0.14
N GLN A 199 5.00 18.88 0.62
CA GLN A 199 3.71 19.43 1.08
C GLN A 199 2.64 19.69 0.00
N GLU A 200 2.79 19.16 -1.21
CA GLU A 200 1.66 18.94 -2.10
C GLU A 200 0.87 17.73 -1.58
N ALA A 201 0.26 17.95 -0.41
CA ALA A 201 -0.50 17.10 0.51
C ALA A 201 -1.54 16.13 -0.09
N SER A 202 -1.68 16.11 -1.41
CA SER A 202 -2.69 15.33 -2.13
C SER A 202 -2.11 14.19 -2.98
N PHE A 203 -0.77 14.08 -3.10
CA PHE A 203 -0.16 13.03 -3.91
C PHE A 203 0.18 11.80 -3.10
N ALA A 204 -0.87 11.01 -2.87
CA ALA A 204 -0.74 9.67 -2.35
C ALA A 204 0.07 8.80 -3.33
N LEU A 205 0.83 7.83 -2.80
CA LEU A 205 1.56 6.82 -3.56
C LEU A 205 0.78 5.51 -3.49
N ARG A 206 0.42 4.88 -4.62
CA ARG A 206 -0.34 3.61 -4.58
C ARG A 206 0.54 2.48 -4.08
N ALA A 207 -0.06 1.36 -3.65
CA ALA A 207 0.67 0.13 -3.40
C ALA A 207 1.41 -0.28 -4.68
N TRP A 208 2.72 -0.01 -4.73
CA TRP A 208 3.58 -0.26 -5.89
C TRP A 208 4.04 -1.72 -5.99
N GLN A 209 3.79 -2.49 -4.93
CA GLN A 209 3.87 -3.94 -4.86
C GLN A 209 2.74 -4.45 -3.99
N ALA A 210 2.29 -5.69 -4.23
CA ALA A 210 1.63 -6.45 -3.17
C ALA A 210 2.59 -6.46 -1.97
N PRO A 211 2.12 -6.18 -0.73
CA PRO A 211 2.97 -6.29 0.44
C PRO A 211 3.72 -7.64 0.37
N ALA A 212 5.05 -7.59 0.32
CA ALA A 212 5.85 -8.80 0.48
C ALA A 212 5.60 -9.27 1.92
N GLY A 213 4.92 -10.40 2.06
CA GLY A 213 4.31 -10.83 3.32
C GLY A 213 2.80 -10.61 3.33
N ARG A 214 2.07 -11.62 3.81
CA ARG A 214 0.59 -11.77 3.78
C ARG A 214 -0.15 -10.78 4.70
N LEU A 215 0.17 -9.50 4.61
CA LEU A 215 -0.54 -8.43 5.29
C LEU A 215 -1.85 -8.19 4.57
N ILE A 216 -2.93 -8.57 5.24
CA ILE A 216 -4.27 -8.27 4.78
C ILE A 216 -4.66 -6.90 5.30
N ILE A 217 -4.90 -5.99 4.37
CA ILE A 217 -5.30 -4.61 4.65
C ILE A 217 -6.59 -4.39 3.90
N GLY A 218 -7.54 -3.71 4.53
CA GLY A 218 -8.86 -3.54 3.96
C GLY A 218 -9.54 -2.27 4.42
N GLN A 219 -10.66 -2.00 3.76
CA GLN A 219 -11.56 -0.91 4.14
C GLN A 219 -12.44 -1.37 5.28
N LEU A 220 -12.55 -0.54 6.30
CA LEU A 220 -13.49 -0.69 7.39
C LEU A 220 -14.62 0.32 7.21
N TYR A 221 -15.84 -0.17 7.03
CA TYR A 221 -17.02 0.67 6.93
C TYR A 221 -17.85 0.61 8.21
N SER A 222 -18.23 1.78 8.70
CA SER A 222 -19.18 1.95 9.80
C SER A 222 -20.55 2.36 9.26
N TYR A 223 -21.57 1.65 9.72
CA TYR A 223 -22.96 1.87 9.33
C TYR A 223 -23.79 2.35 10.52
N TYR A 224 -24.62 3.36 10.29
CA TYR A 224 -25.52 3.98 11.26
C TYR A 224 -26.91 4.03 10.65
N ASP A 225 -27.91 3.50 11.34
CA ASP A 225 -29.29 3.37 10.84
C ASP A 225 -29.35 2.73 9.44
N GLY A 226 -28.46 1.75 9.20
CA GLY A 226 -28.35 1.04 7.92
C GLY A 226 -27.64 1.82 6.79
N ARG A 227 -27.19 3.06 7.02
CA ARG A 227 -26.44 3.86 6.05
C ARG A 227 -24.95 3.83 6.34
N GLN A 228 -24.13 3.72 5.30
CA GLN A 228 -22.68 3.86 5.44
C GLN A 228 -22.36 5.33 5.73
N SER A 229 -21.71 5.61 6.87
CA SER A 229 -21.37 6.99 7.26
C SER A 229 -19.88 7.20 7.55
N GLY A 230 -19.08 6.13 7.60
CA GLY A 230 -17.63 6.24 7.77
C GLY A 230 -16.86 5.20 6.98
N GLN A 231 -15.71 5.60 6.46
CA GLN A 231 -14.71 4.75 5.84
C GLN A 231 -13.37 4.95 6.58
N CYS A 232 -12.73 3.85 6.94
CA CYS A 232 -11.39 3.81 7.50
C CYS A 232 -10.57 2.68 6.87
N THR A 233 -9.30 2.60 7.28
CA THR A 233 -8.41 1.47 7.01
C THR A 233 -8.33 0.56 8.24
N ALA A 234 -8.23 -0.73 8.03
CA ALA A 234 -7.85 -1.70 9.06
C ALA A 234 -6.83 -2.70 8.53
N THR A 235 -5.95 -3.16 9.42
CA THR A 235 -4.90 -4.15 9.12
C THR A 235 -5.15 -5.43 9.92
N ALA A 236 -5.03 -6.58 9.28
CA ALA A 236 -5.12 -7.88 9.94
C ALA A 236 -3.87 -8.18 10.78
N LEU A 237 -4.09 -8.55 12.04
CA LEU A 237 -3.10 -9.08 12.97
C LEU A 237 -3.11 -10.61 13.01
N SER A 238 -4.25 -11.23 12.69
CA SER A 238 -4.40 -12.67 12.47
C SER A 238 -5.50 -12.90 11.43
N ASP A 239 -5.83 -14.17 11.17
CA ASP A 239 -6.98 -14.58 10.37
C ASP A 239 -8.33 -14.01 10.84
N ARG A 240 -8.48 -13.62 12.11
CA ARG A 240 -9.73 -13.08 12.66
C ARG A 240 -9.59 -11.74 13.36
N TRP A 241 -8.38 -11.30 13.67
CA TRP A 241 -8.17 -10.05 14.40
C TRP A 241 -7.66 -8.95 13.50
N LEU A 242 -8.26 -7.77 13.61
CA LEU A 242 -7.86 -6.54 12.96
C LEU A 242 -7.44 -5.49 13.98
N ILE A 243 -6.62 -4.54 13.55
CA ILE A 243 -6.28 -3.32 14.27
C ILE A 243 -6.72 -2.09 13.45
N THR A 244 -7.24 -1.08 14.13
CA THR A 244 -7.69 0.19 13.54
C THR A 244 -7.72 1.29 14.61
N ALA A 245 -8.16 2.50 14.25
CA ALA A 245 -8.35 3.61 15.18
C ALA A 245 -9.72 3.50 15.89
N ALA A 246 -9.81 3.94 17.15
CA ALA A 246 -11.06 3.88 17.89
C ALA A 246 -12.13 4.81 17.30
N HIS A 247 -11.74 5.98 16.80
CA HIS A 247 -12.67 6.93 16.20
C HIS A 247 -13.33 6.39 14.93
N CYS A 248 -12.76 5.38 14.26
CA CYS A 248 -13.38 4.72 13.11
C CYS A 248 -14.69 3.98 13.45
N LEU A 249 -14.92 3.74 14.74
CA LEU A 249 -16.12 3.06 15.26
C LEU A 249 -17.25 4.05 15.61
N TYR A 250 -16.98 5.34 15.52
CA TYR A 250 -17.86 6.45 15.83
C TYR A 250 -18.00 7.36 14.59
N PRO A 251 -19.11 8.08 14.43
CA PRO A 251 -19.20 9.13 13.45
C PRO A 251 -18.52 10.39 14.02
N PRO A 252 -18.28 11.43 13.20
CA PRO A 252 -17.43 12.56 13.60
C PRO A 252 -18.03 13.44 14.71
N GLU A 253 -19.27 13.23 15.15
CA GLU A 253 -19.91 14.01 16.20
C GLU A 253 -19.47 13.57 17.61
N ALA A 254 -19.25 14.54 18.51
CA ALA A 254 -18.62 14.32 19.82
C ALA A 254 -19.33 13.35 20.77
N ASP A 255 -20.66 13.22 20.65
CA ASP A 255 -21.52 12.42 21.52
C ASP A 255 -22.20 11.27 20.80
N ALA A 256 -21.67 10.92 19.63
CA ALA A 256 -22.33 9.95 18.80
C ALA A 256 -22.26 8.51 19.34
N PRO A 257 -23.30 7.71 19.05
CA PRO A 257 -23.29 6.31 19.39
C PRO A 257 -22.22 5.56 18.58
N LEU A 258 -21.87 4.39 19.09
CA LEU A 258 -21.05 3.43 18.35
C LEU A 258 -21.83 2.95 17.12
N ALA A 259 -21.15 2.71 15.99
CA ALA A 259 -21.78 2.20 14.76
C ALA A 259 -22.68 0.99 15.02
N ASP A 260 -23.78 0.81 14.28
CA ASP A 260 -24.67 -0.36 14.41
C ASP A 260 -24.02 -1.61 13.82
N VAL A 261 -23.36 -1.44 12.68
CA VAL A 261 -22.68 -2.51 11.95
C VAL A 261 -21.31 -2.04 11.51
N LEU A 262 -20.32 -2.91 11.66
CA LEU A 262 -18.98 -2.74 11.10
C LEU A 262 -18.73 -3.85 10.10
N ARG A 263 -18.23 -3.49 8.91
CA ARG A 263 -17.86 -4.44 7.86
C ARG A 263 -16.45 -4.18 7.37
N PHE A 264 -15.66 -5.24 7.28
CA PHE A 264 -14.31 -5.22 6.75
C PHE A 264 -14.26 -5.81 5.34
N PHE A 265 -13.62 -5.11 4.43
CA PHE A 265 -13.45 -5.47 3.02
C PHE A 265 -11.95 -5.60 2.73
N PRO A 266 -11.37 -6.81 2.81
CA PRO A 266 -9.96 -7.01 2.52
C PRO A 266 -9.64 -6.69 1.07
N LYS A 267 -8.48 -6.08 0.79
CA LYS A 267 -8.05 -5.82 -0.59
C LYS A 267 -7.74 -7.10 -1.37
N ASN A 268 -7.25 -8.13 -0.66
CA ASN A 268 -6.63 -9.33 -1.23
C ASN A 268 -7.36 -10.61 -0.79
N GLY A 269 -8.61 -10.77 -1.22
CA GLY A 269 -9.18 -12.09 -1.48
C GLY A 269 -9.49 -12.14 -2.97
N ASN A 270 -9.44 -13.32 -3.60
CA ASN A 270 -9.78 -13.53 -5.01
C ASN A 270 -11.25 -13.20 -5.38
N ASP A 271 -11.94 -12.45 -4.51
CA ASP A 271 -13.28 -11.97 -4.67
C ASP A 271 -13.39 -10.59 -4.00
N ALA A 272 -13.43 -9.52 -4.79
CA ALA A 272 -13.61 -8.14 -4.31
C ALA A 272 -14.99 -7.90 -3.66
N ALA A 273 -15.80 -8.95 -3.51
CA ALA A 273 -17.16 -8.92 -3.00
C ALA A 273 -17.34 -9.50 -1.57
N GLN A 274 -16.31 -10.10 -0.96
CA GLN A 274 -16.45 -10.75 0.35
C GLN A 274 -16.22 -9.76 1.52
N ALA A 275 -17.32 -9.36 2.18
CA ALA A 275 -17.29 -8.55 3.39
C ALA A 275 -17.37 -9.43 4.65
N PHE A 276 -16.57 -9.09 5.67
CA PHE A 276 -16.56 -9.77 6.97
C PHE A 276 -17.23 -8.88 8.02
N ARG A 277 -18.08 -9.45 8.88
CA ARG A 277 -18.72 -8.68 9.97
C ARG A 277 -17.81 -8.70 11.19
N VAL A 278 -17.87 -7.63 11.98
CA VAL A 278 -17.20 -7.58 13.28
C VAL A 278 -18.15 -8.11 14.35
N GLU A 279 -17.78 -9.21 15.01
CA GLU A 279 -18.55 -9.86 16.09
C GLU A 279 -18.17 -9.32 17.49
N GLN A 280 -16.93 -8.84 17.63
CA GLN A 280 -16.41 -8.39 18.91
C GLN A 280 -15.42 -7.26 18.68
N LEU A 281 -15.41 -6.28 19.58
CA LEU A 281 -14.40 -5.23 19.57
C LEU A 281 -13.90 -4.90 20.98
N TRP A 282 -12.63 -4.52 21.01
CA TRP A 282 -11.96 -3.91 22.14
C TRP A 282 -11.48 -2.54 21.70
N MET A 283 -11.78 -1.49 22.47
CA MET A 283 -11.32 -0.15 22.15
C MET A 283 -10.84 0.57 23.40
N LEU A 284 -9.83 1.41 23.23
CA LEU A 284 -9.48 2.38 24.25
C LEU A 284 -10.58 3.45 24.33
N GLN A 285 -10.67 4.14 25.48
CA GLN A 285 -11.74 5.11 25.73
C GLN A 285 -11.74 6.21 24.66
N ASN A 286 -12.82 6.32 23.88
CA ASN A 286 -12.96 7.39 22.89
C ASN A 286 -12.94 8.76 23.59
N ASN A 287 -11.92 9.57 23.26
CA ASN A 287 -11.73 10.92 23.77
C ASN A 287 -11.91 11.97 22.66
N HIS A 288 -12.84 11.76 21.71
CA HIS A 288 -13.08 12.70 20.60
C HIS A 288 -13.41 14.12 21.09
N ARG A 289 -14.14 14.26 22.20
CA ARG A 289 -14.41 15.57 22.82
C ARG A 289 -13.11 16.28 23.25
N GLN A 290 -12.07 15.55 23.63
CA GLN A 290 -10.77 16.12 23.99
C GLN A 290 -10.04 16.68 22.76
N LEU A 291 -10.18 16.06 21.59
CA LEU A 291 -9.68 16.64 20.33
C LEU A 291 -10.32 18.02 20.07
N LEU A 292 -11.65 18.12 20.21
CA LEU A 292 -12.39 19.37 20.02
C LEU A 292 -11.99 20.45 21.03
N ASN A 293 -11.60 20.05 22.24
CA ASN A 293 -11.11 20.95 23.29
C ASN A 293 -9.61 21.27 23.18
N GLY A 294 -8.92 20.79 22.14
CA GLY A 294 -7.49 21.02 21.91
C GLY A 294 -6.53 20.11 22.69
N ASP A 295 -7.02 19.13 23.45
CA ASP A 295 -6.20 18.11 24.12
C ASP A 295 -5.95 16.93 23.17
N ILE A 296 -5.11 17.20 22.19
CA ILE A 296 -4.70 16.28 21.12
C ILE A 296 -4.06 15.02 21.69
N ALA A 297 -3.26 15.17 22.74
CA ALA A 297 -2.56 14.07 23.37
C ALA A 297 -3.51 13.09 24.08
N ALA A 298 -4.58 13.59 24.70
CA ALA A 298 -5.63 12.74 25.22
C ALA A 298 -6.35 11.95 24.14
N TYR A 299 -6.65 12.61 23.01
CA TYR A 299 -7.35 11.99 21.89
C TYR A 299 -6.51 10.87 21.28
N ALA A 300 -5.37 11.23 20.67
CA ALA A 300 -4.51 10.28 19.98
C ALA A 300 -3.94 9.22 20.93
N GLY A 301 -3.68 9.58 22.20
CA GLY A 301 -3.26 8.65 23.25
C GLY A 301 -4.27 7.53 23.57
N SER A 302 -5.48 7.60 23.02
CA SER A 302 -6.60 6.67 23.24
C SER A 302 -7.25 6.16 21.96
N ASP A 303 -6.69 6.49 20.79
CA ASP A 303 -7.34 6.25 19.51
C ASP A 303 -6.93 4.91 18.88
N LEU A 304 -7.31 3.81 19.54
CA LEU A 304 -7.00 2.45 19.12
C LEU A 304 -8.16 1.49 19.37
N ALA A 305 -8.41 0.61 18.39
CA ALA A 305 -9.32 -0.51 18.53
C ALA A 305 -8.77 -1.80 17.91
N LEU A 306 -9.19 -2.92 18.50
CA LEU A 306 -9.02 -4.28 17.99
C LEU A 306 -10.39 -4.84 17.66
N LEU A 307 -10.54 -5.38 16.46
CA LEU A 307 -11.80 -5.92 15.95
C LEU A 307 -11.63 -7.40 15.66
N ARG A 308 -12.60 -8.22 16.07
CA ARG A 308 -12.65 -9.63 15.76
C ARG A 308 -13.73 -9.89 14.71
N LEU A 309 -13.36 -10.61 13.67
CA LEU A 309 -14.23 -11.00 12.56
C LEU A 309 -15.05 -12.26 12.90
N ASP A 310 -16.28 -12.29 12.39
CA ASP A 310 -17.21 -13.42 12.50
C ASP A 310 -16.68 -14.69 11.79
N ALA A 311 -15.96 -14.52 10.68
CA ALA A 311 -15.29 -15.56 9.95
C ALA A 311 -13.78 -15.31 9.84
N ALA A 312 -13.00 -16.39 9.67
CA ALA A 312 -11.59 -16.29 9.37
C ALA A 312 -11.39 -15.78 7.93
N LEU A 313 -10.43 -14.88 7.75
CA LEU A 313 -9.95 -14.43 6.47
C LEU A 313 -9.39 -15.62 5.67
N PRO A 314 -9.64 -15.69 4.35
CA PRO A 314 -9.17 -16.79 3.53
C PRO A 314 -7.65 -16.75 3.36
N GLY A 315 -7.05 -17.93 3.26
CA GLY A 315 -5.60 -18.09 3.08
C GLY A 315 -4.82 -17.99 4.39
N GLU A 316 -3.50 -18.07 4.28
CA GLU A 316 -2.61 -17.93 5.43
C GLU A 316 -2.38 -16.44 5.72
N VAL A 317 -2.77 -15.99 6.92
CA VAL A 317 -2.58 -14.60 7.36
C VAL A 317 -1.35 -14.53 8.25
N VAL A 318 -0.34 -13.77 7.79
CA VAL A 318 0.85 -13.47 8.59
C VAL A 318 0.75 -12.02 9.04
N GLY A 319 0.29 -11.84 10.28
CA GLY A 319 0.21 -10.52 10.89
C GLY A 319 1.59 -9.91 11.12
N PRO A 320 1.68 -8.56 11.20
CA PRO A 320 2.91 -7.90 11.58
C PRO A 320 3.23 -8.20 13.05
N THR A 321 4.51 -8.16 13.41
CA THR A 321 4.86 -7.99 14.83
C THR A 321 4.50 -6.58 15.26
N LEU A 322 4.13 -6.39 16.52
CA LEU A 322 3.86 -5.07 17.08
C LEU A 322 4.95 -4.72 18.08
N GLY A 323 5.48 -3.50 17.98
CA GLY A 323 6.60 -3.03 18.77
C GLY A 323 6.55 -1.53 19.01
N SER A 324 7.57 -1.00 19.68
CA SER A 324 7.75 0.44 19.84
C SER A 324 8.52 1.04 18.66
N SER A 325 8.22 2.30 18.33
CA SER A 325 8.93 3.02 17.28
C SER A 325 10.38 3.29 17.69
N ARG A 326 11.34 3.00 16.81
CA ARG A 326 12.70 3.56 16.89
C ARG A 326 12.68 5.05 16.49
N ASP A 327 13.56 5.85 17.08
CA ASP A 327 13.68 7.28 16.73
C ASP A 327 14.20 7.45 15.29
N SER A 328 13.80 8.57 14.66
CA SER A 328 14.27 9.03 13.33
C SER A 328 14.14 8.06 12.15
N SER A 329 13.45 6.93 12.29
CA SER A 329 13.28 5.97 11.18
C SER A 329 12.06 6.33 10.32
N LEU A 330 12.15 6.09 9.00
CA LEU A 330 10.99 6.18 8.10
C LEU A 330 9.88 5.22 8.56
N LEU A 331 8.66 5.73 8.57
CA LEU A 331 7.44 5.00 8.83
C LEU A 331 6.67 4.82 7.54
N TYR A 332 6.19 3.59 7.31
CA TYR A 332 5.41 3.22 6.15
C TYR A 332 3.98 2.94 6.59
N SER A 333 3.00 3.29 5.76
CA SER A 333 1.58 2.99 6.02
C SER A 333 0.90 2.54 4.74
N TYR A 334 0.10 1.49 4.80
CA TYR A 334 -0.77 1.10 3.69
C TYR A 334 -2.22 1.43 4.06
N ALA A 335 -2.92 2.22 3.24
CA ALA A 335 -4.21 2.78 3.60
C ALA A 335 -5.14 3.03 2.40
N PHE A 336 -6.45 3.20 2.66
CA PHE A 336 -7.48 3.50 1.67
C PHE A 336 -7.99 4.94 1.80
N ALA A 337 -7.54 5.82 0.92
CA ALA A 337 -8.08 7.18 0.85
C ALA A 337 -9.47 7.19 0.18
N GLU A 338 -10.44 7.87 0.79
CA GLU A 338 -11.83 7.95 0.33
C GLU A 338 -11.98 8.78 -0.95
N ASN A 339 -11.15 9.82 -1.13
CA ASN A 339 -11.19 10.71 -2.29
C ASN A 339 -10.49 10.15 -3.53
N THR A 340 -10.38 8.82 -3.65
CA THR A 340 -9.60 8.18 -4.71
C THR A 340 -10.40 7.17 -5.53
N PRO A 341 -10.16 7.05 -6.85
CA PRO A 341 -10.83 6.05 -7.68
C PRO A 341 -10.62 4.62 -7.15
N ASP A 342 -11.64 3.77 -7.33
CA ASP A 342 -11.61 2.32 -7.16
C ASP A 342 -11.09 1.78 -5.81
N SER A 343 -11.15 2.57 -4.74
CA SER A 343 -10.65 2.14 -3.43
C SER A 343 -9.23 1.56 -3.54
N SER A 344 -8.35 2.28 -4.23
CA SER A 344 -6.97 1.84 -4.40
C SER A 344 -6.25 1.82 -3.06
N LEU A 345 -5.37 0.83 -2.84
CA LEU A 345 -4.53 0.79 -1.64
C LEU A 345 -3.33 1.72 -1.85
N TRP A 346 -2.99 2.52 -0.85
CA TRP A 346 -1.96 3.57 -0.91
C TRP A 346 -0.86 3.33 0.11
N LEU A 347 0.40 3.41 -0.31
CA LEU A 347 1.57 3.47 0.56
C LEU A 347 1.89 4.94 0.90
N SER A 348 1.88 5.31 2.17
CA SER A 348 2.46 6.57 2.65
C SER A 348 3.83 6.32 3.28
N VAL A 349 4.77 7.25 3.09
CA VAL A 349 6.09 7.24 3.71
C VAL A 349 6.25 8.53 4.49
N CYS A 350 6.49 8.43 5.79
CA CYS A 350 6.51 9.55 6.71
C CYS A 350 7.75 9.49 7.61
N LEU A 351 8.33 10.63 7.94
CA LEU A 351 9.24 10.78 9.08
C LEU A 351 8.48 11.23 10.31
N PRO A 352 8.80 10.68 11.50
CA PRO A 352 8.34 11.25 12.76
C PRO A 352 9.16 12.50 13.08
N GLU A 353 8.51 13.65 13.26
CA GLU A 353 9.17 14.92 13.59
C GLU A 353 9.50 15.06 15.07
N THR A 354 8.58 14.64 15.94
CA THR A 354 8.73 14.67 17.39
C THR A 354 7.96 13.51 18.03
N LYS A 355 8.54 12.93 19.10
CA LYS A 355 7.82 12.06 20.04
C LYS A 355 7.34 12.89 21.21
N GLU A 356 6.05 13.20 21.24
CA GLU A 356 5.45 13.74 22.45
C GLU A 356 5.02 12.58 23.33
N THR A 357 5.86 12.26 24.32
CA THR A 357 5.46 11.34 25.38
C THR A 357 4.63 12.13 26.37
N VAL A 358 3.31 12.15 26.17
CA VAL A 358 2.42 12.83 27.11
C VAL A 358 2.13 11.88 28.28
N SER A 359 3.04 11.90 29.27
CA SER A 359 2.80 11.33 30.58
C SER A 359 1.87 12.25 31.37
N ILE A 360 0.55 12.05 31.26
CA ILE A 360 -0.38 12.75 32.15
C ILE A 360 -0.36 12.05 33.51
N SER A 361 0.14 12.76 34.51
CA SER A 361 0.28 12.34 35.91
C SER A 361 -1.04 12.32 36.70
N ASN A 362 -2.14 11.86 36.09
CA ASN A 362 -3.34 11.50 36.85
C ASN A 362 -3.41 9.97 36.89
N SER A 363 -3.30 9.45 38.11
CA SER A 363 -2.79 8.15 38.56
C SER A 363 -3.38 6.85 37.99
N ASP A 364 -4.25 6.88 36.97
CA ASP A 364 -4.98 5.68 36.52
C ASP A 364 -5.05 5.47 35.00
N LYS A 365 -4.33 6.26 34.18
CA LYS A 365 -4.43 6.14 32.70
C LYS A 365 -3.06 6.14 32.03
N VAL A 366 -2.49 4.96 31.78
CA VAL A 366 -1.39 4.79 30.82
C VAL A 366 -1.92 5.12 29.42
N ARG A 367 -1.48 6.25 28.84
CA ARG A 367 -1.84 6.67 27.47
C ARG A 367 -0.76 6.25 26.47
N MET A 368 -1.15 6.03 25.21
CA MET A 368 -0.21 5.86 24.10
C MET A 368 0.65 7.12 23.91
N GLY A 369 1.85 6.95 23.36
CA GLY A 369 2.66 8.10 22.96
C GLY A 369 2.13 8.71 21.66
N LEU A 370 2.42 9.98 21.41
CA LEU A 370 2.03 10.69 20.18
C LEU A 370 3.21 10.82 19.23
N LEU A 371 2.98 10.54 17.94
CA LEU A 371 3.90 10.87 16.86
C LEU A 371 3.29 11.97 15.99
N SER A 372 4.04 13.06 15.79
CA SER A 372 3.79 14.01 14.69
C SER A 372 4.53 13.54 13.44
N LEU A 373 3.86 13.55 12.28
CA LEU A 373 4.39 13.06 11.02
C LEU A 373 4.58 14.22 10.02
N ASP A 374 5.65 14.17 9.23
CA ASP A 374 5.94 15.13 8.15
C ASP A 374 5.09 14.89 6.86
N CYS A 375 4.09 14.03 6.96
CA CYS A 375 3.22 13.64 5.86
C CYS A 375 1.75 14.02 6.16
N ASP A 376 0.98 14.23 5.10
CA ASP A 376 -0.46 14.43 5.20
C ASP A 376 -1.22 13.11 5.11
N SER A 377 -2.35 13.04 5.80
CA SER A 377 -3.34 11.99 5.58
C SER A 377 -4.63 12.54 4.97
N GLN A 378 -5.31 11.69 4.21
CA GLN A 378 -6.60 11.93 3.57
C GLN A 378 -7.71 11.18 4.32
N PRO A 379 -8.97 11.64 4.25
CA PRO A 379 -10.11 10.87 4.74
C PRO A 379 -10.07 9.43 4.26
N GLY A 380 -10.46 8.47 5.11
CA GLY A 380 -10.35 7.03 4.83
C GLY A 380 -9.04 6.37 5.28
N GLN A 381 -7.94 7.12 5.37
CA GLN A 381 -6.65 6.54 5.76
C GLN A 381 -6.53 6.26 7.26
N SER A 382 -7.36 6.91 8.08
CA SER A 382 -7.43 6.68 9.52
C SER A 382 -7.55 5.20 9.88
N GLY A 383 -6.86 4.80 10.95
CA GLY A 383 -6.77 3.41 11.38
C GLY A 383 -5.69 2.59 10.71
N ALA A 384 -5.01 3.12 9.69
CA ALA A 384 -3.90 2.43 9.05
C ALA A 384 -2.73 2.19 10.02
N LEU A 385 -2.16 0.98 9.96
CA LEU A 385 -0.95 0.63 10.71
C LEU A 385 0.27 1.34 10.12
N LEU A 386 1.03 2.03 10.97
CA LEU A 386 2.35 2.54 10.66
C LEU A 386 3.40 1.51 11.08
N TRP A 387 4.35 1.22 10.20
CA TRP A 387 5.31 0.15 10.39
C TRP A 387 6.71 0.55 9.95
N GLN A 388 7.71 -0.11 10.53
CA GLN A 388 9.11 -0.01 10.18
C GLN A 388 9.53 -1.27 9.38
N PRO A 389 10.46 -1.16 8.41
CA PRO A 389 10.95 -2.32 7.67
C PRO A 389 11.55 -3.39 8.59
N GLY A 390 11.29 -4.66 8.27
CA GLY A 390 11.78 -5.84 8.98
C GLY A 390 11.06 -7.10 8.51
N GLU A 391 11.59 -8.28 8.81
CA GLU A 391 10.91 -9.56 8.57
C GLU A 391 10.72 -10.32 9.90
N PRO A 392 9.48 -10.44 10.42
CA PRO A 392 8.23 -9.85 9.92
C PRO A 392 8.17 -8.31 10.09
N LEU A 393 7.27 -7.63 9.36
CA LEU A 393 7.08 -6.18 9.51
C LEU A 393 6.76 -5.82 10.96
N ASN A 394 7.34 -4.72 11.44
CA ASN A 394 7.13 -4.24 12.81
C ASN A 394 6.19 -3.04 12.82
N GLY A 395 4.93 -3.24 13.20
CA GLY A 395 3.94 -2.19 13.42
C GLY A 395 4.20 -1.42 14.71
N VAL A 396 4.21 -0.10 14.64
CA VAL A 396 4.67 0.76 15.76
C VAL A 396 3.65 1.83 16.19
N ALA A 397 2.69 2.15 15.34
CA ALA A 397 1.65 3.14 15.64
C ALA A 397 0.40 2.96 14.75
N ILE A 398 -0.70 3.57 15.13
CA ILE A 398 -1.92 3.69 14.33
C ILE A 398 -2.11 5.14 13.88
N LEU A 399 -2.33 5.34 12.57
CA LEU A 399 -2.67 6.64 12.01
C LEU A 399 -4.03 7.11 12.56
N SER A 400 -4.04 8.28 13.19
CA SER A 400 -5.19 8.81 13.91
C SER A 400 -5.87 9.92 13.11
N ALA A 401 -5.42 11.16 13.29
CA ALA A 401 -6.06 12.35 12.72
C ALA A 401 -5.05 13.27 12.03
N ASN A 402 -5.56 14.32 11.40
CA ASN A 402 -4.75 15.46 10.99
C ASN A 402 -4.95 16.62 11.97
N LEU A 403 -3.86 17.26 12.35
CA LEU A 403 -3.86 18.54 13.04
C LEU A 403 -3.70 19.65 12.02
N THR A 404 -4.40 20.76 12.24
CA THR A 404 -4.17 22.01 11.51
C THR A 404 -3.72 23.05 12.52
N GLN A 405 -2.45 23.43 12.48
CA GLN A 405 -1.89 24.46 13.36
C GLN A 405 -1.13 25.48 12.52
N ALA A 406 -1.44 26.78 12.70
CA ALA A 406 -0.75 27.88 12.03
C ALA A 406 -0.59 27.73 10.49
N HIS A 407 -1.64 27.23 9.81
CA HIS A 407 -1.68 26.93 8.37
C HIS A 407 -0.84 25.72 7.89
N GLU A 408 -0.24 24.97 8.80
CA GLU A 408 0.37 23.68 8.48
C GLU A 408 -0.56 22.54 8.92
N LYS A 409 -0.82 21.62 7.97
CA LYS A 409 -1.53 20.38 8.24
C LYS A 409 -0.49 19.29 8.50
N ARG A 410 -0.66 18.52 9.57
CA ARG A 410 0.23 17.41 9.93
C ARG A 410 -0.58 16.20 10.36
N ALA A 411 -0.21 15.01 9.90
CA ALA A 411 -0.81 13.79 10.42
C ALA A 411 -0.23 13.45 11.80
N ILE A 412 -1.06 12.87 12.65
CA ILE A 412 -0.64 12.32 13.94
C ILE A 412 -0.98 10.85 14.07
N ALA A 413 -0.18 10.16 14.86
CA ALA A 413 -0.36 8.75 15.12
C ALA A 413 -0.22 8.38 16.60
N ALA A 414 -0.97 7.36 16.98
CA ALA A 414 -0.97 6.75 18.29
C ALA A 414 0.10 5.66 18.35
N SER A 415 1.22 5.93 19.02
CA SER A 415 2.35 4.99 19.14
C SER A 415 2.19 3.99 20.28
N PHE A 416 2.64 2.76 20.04
CA PHE A 416 2.49 1.69 21.01
C PHE A 416 3.48 1.81 22.17
N SER A 417 2.97 1.66 23.39
CA SER A 417 3.75 1.53 24.61
C SER A 417 3.86 0.05 25.03
N ALA A 418 4.90 -0.29 25.80
CA ALA A 418 5.07 -1.68 26.27
C ALA A 418 3.86 -2.25 27.04
N PRO A 419 3.21 -1.50 27.96
CA PRO A 419 2.01 -2.00 28.64
C PRO A 419 0.84 -2.26 27.68
N LEU A 420 0.67 -1.40 26.67
CA LEU A 420 -0.36 -1.58 25.66
C LEU A 420 -0.11 -2.82 24.80
N LEU A 421 1.14 -3.03 24.34
CA LEU A 421 1.51 -4.20 23.54
C LEU A 421 1.22 -5.50 24.30
N ALA A 422 1.50 -5.54 25.60
CA ALA A 422 1.18 -6.68 26.44
C ALA A 422 -0.34 -6.96 26.50
N ASP A 423 -1.16 -5.92 26.60
CA ASP A 423 -2.62 -6.04 26.58
C ASP A 423 -3.16 -6.48 25.21
N ILE A 424 -2.62 -5.95 24.11
CA ILE A 424 -2.99 -6.40 22.76
C ILE A 424 -2.74 -7.90 22.63
N GLN A 425 -1.56 -8.38 23.02
CA GLN A 425 -1.24 -9.81 22.96
C GLN A 425 -2.18 -10.67 23.80
N ARG A 426 -2.64 -10.18 24.97
CA ARG A 426 -3.65 -10.85 25.80
C ARG A 426 -4.99 -10.92 25.07
N ILE A 427 -5.46 -9.80 24.53
CA ILE A 427 -6.75 -9.73 23.81
C ILE A 427 -6.75 -10.68 22.61
N LEU A 428 -5.66 -10.72 21.83
CA LEU A 428 -5.54 -11.63 20.69
C LEU A 428 -5.63 -13.11 21.08
N ARG A 429 -5.23 -13.45 22.32
CA ARG A 429 -5.39 -14.80 22.92
C ARG A 429 -6.71 -14.99 23.66
N ASN A 430 -7.67 -14.06 23.53
CA ASN A 430 -8.93 -14.02 24.27
C ASN A 430 -8.78 -13.92 25.80
N GLU A 431 -7.66 -13.37 26.27
CA GLU A 431 -7.44 -13.05 27.68
C GLU A 431 -7.88 -11.61 27.99
N LYS A 432 -8.26 -11.34 29.25
CA LYS A 432 -8.58 -9.98 29.69
C LYS A 432 -7.31 -9.09 29.75
N PRO A 433 -7.35 -7.84 29.25
CA PRO A 433 -6.27 -6.89 29.43
C PRO A 433 -6.11 -6.50 30.91
N ARG A 434 -4.95 -5.97 31.28
CA ARG A 434 -4.60 -5.66 32.67
C ARG A 434 -4.01 -4.26 32.86
N ALA A 435 -3.33 -3.73 31.86
CA ALA A 435 -2.49 -2.55 32.04
C ALA A 435 -3.17 -1.24 31.61
N VAL A 436 -4.06 -1.31 30.63
CA VAL A 436 -4.76 -0.15 30.06
C VAL A 436 -6.27 -0.36 30.15
N HIS A 437 -7.02 0.73 30.25
CA HIS A 437 -8.47 0.68 30.31
C HIS A 437 -9.07 0.44 28.92
N TRP A 438 -9.39 -0.81 28.62
CA TRP A 438 -10.11 -1.21 27.42
C TRP A 438 -11.60 -1.36 27.69
N ARG A 439 -12.43 -0.85 26.77
CA ARG A 439 -13.85 -1.15 26.69
C ARG A 439 -14.07 -2.31 25.74
N HIS A 440 -14.80 -3.32 26.22
CA HIS A 440 -15.18 -4.50 25.44
C HIS A 440 -16.65 -4.40 25.02
N VAL A 441 -16.95 -4.72 23.76
CA VAL A 441 -18.31 -4.80 23.23
C VAL A 441 -18.45 -6.07 22.40
N GLN A 442 -19.43 -6.89 22.74
CA GLN A 442 -19.89 -8.01 21.90
C GLN A 442 -21.09 -7.56 21.07
N ARG A 443 -21.21 -8.06 19.84
CA ARG A 443 -22.23 -7.66 18.88
C ARG A 443 -22.96 -8.86 18.28
#